data_AF-A0AAD1DPG5-F1
#
_entry.id   AF-A0AAD1DPG5-F1
#
_cell.length_a   1.000
_cell.length_b   1.000
_cell.length_c   1.000
_cell.angle_alpha   90.00
_cell.angle_beta   90.00
_cell.angle_gamma   90.00
#
_symmetry.space_group_name_H-M   'P 1'
#
loop_
_entity.id
_entity.type
_entity.pdbx_description
1 polymer ?
#
loop_
_entity_poly.entity_id
_entity_poly.type
_entity_poly.pdbx_seq_one_letter_code
_entity_poly.pdbx_strand_id
1 'polypeptide(L)' 'MKSKTVSKAKKLNKKELQTIHGGLLMCLDPSLRCRQYHPKCAEDQCKPDQPQEPWN' A
#
# COMPACT_ATOMS: atom_id res chain seq x y z
N MET A 1 -12.83 -23.67 -4.42
CA MET A 1 -11.97 -22.85 -5.32
C MET A 1 -10.79 -23.71 -5.75
N LYS A 2 -10.63 -24.01 -7.05
CA LYS A 2 -9.45 -24.71 -7.56
C LYS A 2 -8.27 -23.74 -7.48
N SER A 3 -7.36 -23.92 -6.52
CA SER A 3 -6.08 -23.23 -6.47
C SER A 3 -5.23 -23.71 -7.65
N LYS A 4 -5.42 -23.07 -8.81
CA LYS A 4 -4.41 -23.08 -9.86
C LYS A 4 -3.21 -22.35 -9.27
N THR A 5 -2.29 -23.07 -8.64
CA THR A 5 -0.99 -22.54 -8.26
C THR A 5 -0.29 -22.20 -9.56
N VAL A 6 -0.53 -20.98 -10.04
CA VAL A 6 0.11 -20.43 -11.22
C VAL A 6 1.55 -20.14 -10.83
N SER A 7 2.39 -21.18 -10.85
CA SER A 7 3.84 -21.07 -10.72
C SER A 7 4.48 -20.37 -11.94
N LYS A 8 3.73 -19.54 -12.67
CA LYS A 8 4.24 -18.66 -13.74
C LYS A 8 4.81 -17.35 -13.19
N ALA A 9 4.64 -17.06 -11.91
CA ALA A 9 5.25 -15.88 -11.29
C ALA A 9 6.75 -16.11 -11.06
N LYS A 10 7.59 -15.15 -11.48
CA LYS A 10 9.03 -15.16 -11.21
C LYS A 10 9.25 -15.01 -9.70
N LYS A 11 9.86 -16.01 -9.06
CA LYS A 11 10.32 -15.88 -7.67
C LYS A 11 11.48 -14.88 -7.63
N LEU A 12 11.28 -13.76 -6.93
CA LEU A 12 12.32 -12.75 -6.73
C LEU A 12 13.34 -13.22 -5.68
N ASN A 13 14.61 -12.89 -5.89
CA ASN A 13 15.67 -13.13 -4.90
C ASN A 13 15.76 -11.94 -3.92
N LYS A 14 16.58 -12.06 -2.86
CA LYS A 14 16.70 -11.01 -1.82
C LYS A 14 17.09 -9.64 -2.37
N LYS A 15 17.98 -9.57 -3.37
CA LYS A 15 18.40 -8.30 -4.00
C LYS A 15 17.24 -7.66 -4.76
N GLU A 16 16.54 -8.46 -5.57
CA GLU A 16 15.38 -8.01 -6.35
C GLU A 16 14.21 -7.58 -5.45
N LEU A 17 14.05 -8.17 -4.27
CA LEU A 17 13.06 -7.71 -3.29
C LEU A 17 13.43 -6.37 -2.66
N GLN A 18 14.72 -6.13 -2.40
CA GLN A 18 15.20 -4.87 -1.81
C GLN A 18 15.09 -3.70 -2.78
N THR A 19 15.10 -3.95 -4.09
CA THR A 19 14.96 -2.92 -5.14
C THR A 19 13.52 -2.57 -5.46
N ILE A 20 12.53 -3.23 -4.85
CA ILE A 20 11.12 -2.84 -5.00
C ILE A 20 10.91 -1.54 -4.23
N HIS A 21 11.04 -0.42 -4.93
CA HIS A 21 10.73 0.90 -4.44
C HIS A 21 9.27 1.22 -4.76
N GLY A 22 8.46 1.39 -3.71
CA GLY A 22 7.01 1.56 -3.83
C GLY A 22 6.28 0.76 -2.77
N GLY A 23 4.99 1.04 -2.60
CA GLY A 23 4.20 0.50 -1.51
C GLY A 23 3.56 1.62 -0.70
N LEU A 24 2.50 1.27 0.00
CA LEU A 24 1.80 2.18 0.88
C LEU A 24 2.50 2.21 2.24
N LEU A 25 2.58 3.38 2.84
CA LEU A 25 3.11 3.58 4.18
C LEU A 25 2.07 3.12 5.19
N MET A 26 2.48 2.34 6.18
CA MET A 26 1.62 2.03 7.32
C MET A 26 1.57 3.29 8.20
N CYS A 27 0.44 3.98 8.16
CA CYS A 27 0.28 5.27 8.82
C CYS A 27 -0.40 5.15 10.19
N LEU A 28 -0.83 3.95 10.56
CA LEU A 28 -1.37 3.65 11.88
C LEU A 28 -0.27 3.41 12.93
N ASP A 29 -0.53 3.93 14.12
CA ASP A 29 0.13 3.56 15.37
C ASP A 29 -0.45 2.24 15.94
N PRO A 30 0.25 1.51 16.82
CA PRO A 30 -0.31 0.36 17.55
C PRO A 30 -1.64 0.64 18.26
N SER A 31 -1.92 1.91 18.57
CA SER A 31 -3.18 2.36 19.19
C SER A 31 -4.30 2.63 18.18
N LEU A 32 -4.14 2.21 16.91
CA LEU A 32 -5.08 2.42 15.80
C LEU A 32 -5.39 3.90 15.49
N ARG A 33 -4.47 4.81 15.83
CA ARG A 33 -4.55 6.23 15.48
C ARG A 33 -3.62 6.55 14.32
N CYS A 34 -3.99 7.51 13.49
CA CYS A 34 -3.11 7.99 12.43
C CYS A 34 -1.92 8.72 13.07
N ARG A 35 -0.71 8.16 12.91
CA ARG A 35 0.55 8.79 13.31
C ARG A 35 0.93 9.91 12.35
N GLN A 36 0.60 9.75 11.08
CA GLN A 36 0.87 10.72 10.02
C GLN A 36 -0.23 10.67 8.96
N TYR A 37 -0.52 11.83 8.36
CA TYR A 37 -1.42 11.91 7.21
C TYR A 37 -0.61 12.07 5.94
N HIS A 38 -0.76 11.15 4.99
CA HIS A 38 -0.02 11.20 3.72
C HIS A 38 -0.80 10.49 2.59
N PRO A 39 -0.77 10.98 1.34
CA PRO A 39 -1.47 10.34 0.22
C PRO A 39 -1.00 8.90 -0.06
N LYS A 40 0.24 8.59 0.32
CA LYS A 40 0.82 7.24 0.22
C LYS A 40 0.49 6.33 1.42
N CYS A 41 -0.35 6.74 2.36
CA CYS A 41 -0.78 5.87 3.46
C CYS A 41 -1.60 4.68 2.94
N ALA A 42 -1.45 3.51 3.54
CA ALA A 42 -2.23 2.33 3.16
C ALA A 42 -3.69 2.49 3.58
N GLU A 43 -3.89 3.21 4.68
CA GLU A 43 -5.14 3.38 5.39
C GLU A 43 -5.83 4.65 4.93
N ASP A 44 -7.04 4.51 4.37
CA ASP A 44 -7.83 5.62 3.81
C ASP A 44 -8.13 6.71 4.85
N GLN A 45 -8.37 6.33 6.10
CA GLN A 45 -8.57 7.27 7.21
C GLN A 45 -7.37 8.20 7.48
N CYS A 46 -6.16 7.79 7.07
CA CYS A 46 -4.94 8.57 7.24
C CYS A 46 -4.51 9.25 5.93
N LYS A 47 -5.30 9.17 4.87
CA LYS A 47 -5.07 9.97 3.68
C LYS A 47 -5.65 11.37 3.94
N PRO A 48 -4.88 12.45 3.72
CA PRO A 48 -5.48 13.78 3.73
C PRO A 48 -6.59 13.81 2.68
N ASP A 49 -7.70 14.48 2.99
CA ASP A 49 -8.85 14.64 2.09
C ASP A 49 -8.33 14.91 0.68
N GLN A 50 -8.41 13.91 -0.19
CA GLN A 50 -8.12 14.13 -1.59
C GLN A 50 -9.08 15.24 -2.01
N PRO A 51 -8.65 16.32 -2.66
CA PRO A 51 -9.60 17.28 -3.18
C PRO A 51 -10.61 16.48 -4.00
N GLN A 52 -11.86 16.41 -3.52
CA GLN A 52 -12.95 15.91 -4.33
C GLN A 52 -12.98 16.88 -5.50
N GLU A 53 -12.43 16.50 -6.65
CA GLU A 53 -12.65 17.23 -7.89
C GLU A 53 -14.16 17.15 -8.13
N PRO A 54 -14.94 18.24 -8.00
CA PRO A 54 -16.27 18.22 -8.54
C PRO A 54 -16.07 18.39 -10.05
N TRP A 55 -16.32 17.32 -10.79
CA TRP A 55 -16.55 17.42 -12.22
C TRP A 55 -17.70 18.41 -12.43
N ASN A 56 -17.38 19.64 -12.82
CA ASN A 56 -18.28 20.61 -13.48
C ASN A 56 -17.46 21.42 -14.47
#